data_AF-A0A2E7S6J4-F1
#
_entry.id   AF-A0A2E7S6J4-F1
#
_cell.length_a   1.000
_cell.length_b   1.000
_cell.length_c   1.000
_cell.angle_alpha   90.00
_cell.angle_beta   90.00
_cell.angle_gamma   90.00
#
_symmetry.space_group_name_H-M   'P 1'
#
loop_
_entity.id
_entity.type
_entity.pdbx_description
1 polymer ?
#
loop_
_entity_poly.entity_id
_entity_poly.type
_entity_poly.pdbx_seq_one_letter_code
_entity_poly.pdbx_strand_id
1 'polypeptide(L)'
;MNSQPEIQHHEGRHPTFKQYVIIALILFVITAVEFVIILPESMQGTGVSLTPLIGLSALKFGIVIMYYMHLRFDHKLLSIVFLSGLVLAFGAFSWLMLLFSAFTPEPREYARTHAVPFTHGEHGHMAKTDDVSHATDSGQVESHTEAETQPSEQASSSGSAGMAGQAVFTGVAGCAGCHTIEGVPGAVGQLGPDLTNIGSVADSRVSGTAARDYIVESIKDPAAYIVDGYAPIMPAGLSDQMTDSEFNSLVDFLMSKQ
;
A
#
# COMPACT_ATOMS: atom_id res chain seq x y z
N MET A 1 3.61 -60.39 -53.00
CA MET A 1 4.04 -58.99 -52.86
C MET A 1 3.61 -58.51 -51.49
N ASN A 2 4.53 -58.39 -50.54
CA ASN A 2 4.27 -57.91 -49.18
C ASN A 2 4.86 -56.50 -49.07
N SER A 3 4.03 -55.48 -49.24
CA SER A 3 4.44 -54.08 -49.10
C SER A 3 3.96 -53.57 -47.74
N GLN A 4 4.83 -53.60 -46.74
CA GLN A 4 4.60 -52.87 -45.50
C GLN A 4 4.95 -51.40 -45.72
N PRO A 5 4.10 -50.44 -45.29
CA PRO A 5 4.44 -49.03 -45.34
C PRO A 5 5.51 -48.75 -44.27
N GLU A 6 6.63 -48.18 -44.71
CA GLU A 6 7.70 -47.68 -43.85
C GLU A 6 7.13 -46.54 -42.98
N ILE A 7 6.95 -46.80 -41.69
CA ILE A 7 6.54 -45.77 -40.73
C ILE A 7 7.75 -44.85 -40.53
N GLN A 8 7.73 -43.71 -41.22
CA GLN A 8 8.69 -42.64 -40.97
C GLN A 8 8.43 -42.06 -39.57
N HIS A 9 9.27 -42.44 -38.61
CA HIS A 9 9.32 -41.84 -37.30
C HIS A 9 9.75 -40.37 -37.43
N HIS A 10 8.81 -39.45 -37.30
CA HIS A 10 9.13 -38.04 -37.06
C HIS A 10 9.85 -37.93 -35.72
N GLU A 11 11.18 -37.84 -35.74
CA GLU A 11 12.00 -37.50 -34.58
C GLU A 11 11.65 -36.09 -34.11
N GLY A 12 10.76 -35.99 -33.11
CA GLY A 12 10.45 -34.75 -32.43
C GLY A 12 11.72 -34.21 -31.78
N ARG A 13 12.11 -32.97 -32.11
CA ARG A 13 13.26 -32.25 -31.54
C ARG A 13 12.97 -31.85 -30.08
N HIS A 14 12.95 -32.82 -29.18
CA HIS A 14 12.78 -32.58 -27.74
C HIS A 14 14.15 -32.42 -27.07
N PRO A 15 14.30 -31.47 -26.13
CA PRO A 15 15.55 -31.28 -25.41
C PRO A 15 15.85 -32.49 -24.52
N THR A 16 17.11 -32.86 -24.41
CA THR A 16 17.51 -33.99 -23.58
C THR A 16 17.36 -33.65 -22.10
N PHE A 17 17.08 -34.63 -21.24
CA PHE A 17 16.98 -34.44 -19.78
C PHE A 17 18.19 -33.70 -19.19
N LYS A 18 19.40 -34.05 -19.67
CA LYS A 18 20.65 -33.40 -19.24
C LYS A 18 20.67 -31.90 -19.55
N GLN A 19 20.07 -31.49 -20.67
CA GLN A 19 19.99 -30.10 -21.07
C GLN A 19 19.11 -29.29 -20.12
N TYR A 20 17.96 -29.82 -19.69
CA TYR A 20 17.11 -29.15 -18.71
C TYR A 20 17.80 -28.96 -17.36
N VAL A 21 18.51 -29.98 -16.87
CA VAL A 21 19.26 -29.90 -15.61
C VAL A 21 20.32 -28.79 -15.67
N ILE A 22 21.06 -28.68 -16.78
CA ILE A 22 22.06 -27.62 -16.95
C ILE A 22 21.40 -26.23 -16.95
N ILE A 23 20.29 -26.06 -17.67
CA ILE A 23 19.57 -24.78 -17.72
C ILE A 23 18.97 -24.43 -16.36
N ALA A 24 18.43 -25.40 -15.61
CA ALA A 24 17.94 -25.21 -14.25
C ALA A 24 19.05 -24.68 -13.33
N LEU A 25 20.26 -25.26 -13.41
CA LEU A 25 21.40 -24.80 -12.62
C LEU A 25 21.81 -23.37 -13.00
N ILE A 26 21.80 -23.02 -14.29
CA ILE A 26 22.06 -21.65 -14.73
C ILE A 26 21.03 -20.68 -14.14
N LEU A 27 19.73 -20.99 -14.25
CA LEU A 27 18.66 -20.16 -13.68
C LEU A 27 18.78 -20.02 -12.16
N PHE A 28 19.17 -21.10 -11.47
CA PHE A 28 19.41 -21.09 -10.03
C PHE A 28 20.56 -20.15 -9.66
N VAL A 29 21.69 -20.21 -10.38
CA VAL A 29 22.83 -19.31 -10.15
C VAL A 29 22.43 -17.85 -10.40
N ILE A 30 21.69 -17.55 -11.47
CA ILE A 30 21.22 -16.18 -11.72
C ILE A 30 20.27 -15.72 -10.58
N THR A 31 19.47 -16.62 -10.01
CA THR A 31 18.60 -16.33 -8.85
C THR A 31 19.37 -16.08 -7.57
N ALA A 32 20.44 -16.84 -7.32
CA ALA A 32 21.34 -16.58 -6.20
C ALA A 32 22.03 -15.21 -6.35
N VAL A 33 22.49 -14.86 -7.56
CA VAL A 33 23.10 -13.56 -7.83
C VAL A 33 22.11 -12.42 -7.60
N GLU A 34 20.88 -12.52 -8.09
CA GLU A 34 19.84 -11.51 -7.82
C GLU A 34 19.57 -11.34 -6.33
N PHE A 35 19.46 -12.45 -5.59
CA PHE A 35 19.23 -12.41 -4.15
C PHE A 35 20.38 -11.73 -3.40
N VAL A 36 21.63 -12.01 -3.78
CA VAL A 36 22.81 -11.35 -3.20
C VAL A 36 22.81 -9.84 -3.47
N ILE A 37 22.31 -9.40 -4.64
CA ILE A 37 22.19 -7.97 -4.97
C ILE A 37 21.07 -7.30 -4.15
N ILE A 38 19.98 -8.00 -3.84
CA ILE A 38 18.83 -7.48 -3.08
C ILE A 38 19.08 -7.43 -1.57
N LEU A 39 19.86 -8.39 -1.05
CA LEU A 39 20.09 -8.60 0.38
C LEU A 39 20.60 -7.37 1.15
N PRO A 40 21.58 -6.58 0.66
CA PRO A 40 22.06 -5.41 1.40
C PRO A 40 21.05 -4.25 1.37
N GLU A 41 20.48 -3.91 2.52
CA GLU A 41 19.56 -2.77 2.67
C GLU A 41 20.16 -1.42 2.26
N SER A 42 21.49 -1.28 2.32
CA SER A 42 22.20 -0.07 1.91
C SER A 42 22.14 0.23 0.41
N MET A 43 21.75 -0.74 -0.43
CA MET A 43 21.66 -0.59 -1.89
C MET A 43 20.22 -0.72 -2.42
N GLN A 44 19.23 -0.92 -1.54
CA GLN A 44 17.83 -1.01 -1.92
C GLN A 44 17.34 0.36 -2.42
N GLY A 45 16.79 0.39 -3.64
CA GLY A 45 16.26 1.61 -4.26
C GLY A 45 17.28 2.49 -5.01
N THR A 46 18.58 2.15 -4.99
CA THR A 46 19.58 2.85 -5.81
C THR A 46 19.54 2.33 -7.25
N GLY A 47 19.56 3.21 -8.26
CA GLY A 47 19.54 2.81 -9.69
C GLY A 47 20.66 1.84 -10.11
N VAL A 48 21.74 1.80 -9.33
CA VAL A 48 22.87 0.86 -9.46
C VAL A 48 22.46 -0.59 -9.20
N SER A 49 21.50 -0.84 -8.31
CA SER A 49 20.94 -2.19 -8.05
C SER A 49 19.82 -2.53 -9.05
N LEU A 50 18.98 -1.56 -9.42
CA LEU A 50 17.84 -1.79 -10.31
C LEU A 50 18.25 -2.23 -11.73
N THR A 51 19.25 -1.57 -12.31
CA THR A 51 19.71 -1.81 -13.68
C THR A 51 20.13 -3.28 -13.93
N PRO A 52 21.04 -3.88 -13.12
CA PRO A 52 21.38 -5.28 -13.28
C PRO A 52 20.21 -6.21 -12.98
N LEU A 53 19.35 -5.90 -12.01
CA LEU A 53 18.18 -6.71 -11.67
C LEU A 53 17.20 -6.86 -12.85
N ILE A 54 16.88 -5.75 -13.53
CA ILE A 54 16.01 -5.78 -14.71
C ILE A 54 16.65 -6.62 -15.82
N GLY A 55 17.97 -6.48 -16.02
CA GLY A 55 18.71 -7.26 -17.00
C GLY A 55 18.70 -8.77 -16.70
N LEU A 56 18.96 -9.16 -15.45
CA LEU A 56 18.96 -10.57 -15.02
C LEU A 56 17.54 -11.17 -15.08
N SER A 57 16.52 -10.41 -14.71
CA SER A 57 15.11 -10.83 -14.81
C SER A 57 14.68 -11.04 -16.28
N ALA A 58 15.01 -10.11 -17.18
CA ALA A 58 14.72 -10.26 -18.61
C ALA A 58 15.45 -11.46 -19.22
N LEU A 59 16.72 -11.69 -18.84
CA LEU A 59 17.49 -12.84 -19.28
C LEU A 59 16.86 -14.16 -18.83
N LYS A 60 16.48 -14.28 -17.56
CA LYS A 60 15.79 -15.46 -17.03
C LYS A 60 14.48 -15.72 -17.74
N PHE A 61 13.65 -14.69 -17.87
CA PHE A 61 12.38 -14.78 -18.57
C PHE A 61 12.61 -15.33 -19.99
N GLY A 62 13.59 -14.78 -20.73
CA GLY A 62 14.00 -15.25 -22.04
C GLY A 62 14.42 -16.73 -22.06
N ILE A 63 15.26 -17.16 -21.12
CA ILE A 63 15.70 -18.56 -21.01
C ILE A 63 14.51 -19.50 -20.73
N VAL A 64 13.62 -19.10 -19.82
CA VAL A 64 12.43 -19.90 -19.44
C VAL A 64 11.48 -20.06 -20.62
N ILE A 65 11.12 -18.96 -21.31
CA ILE A 65 10.23 -19.06 -22.47
C ILE A 65 10.88 -19.90 -23.58
N MET A 66 12.19 -19.75 -23.80
CA MET A 66 12.87 -20.41 -24.91
C MET A 66 13.02 -21.92 -24.71
N TYR A 67 13.38 -22.36 -23.49
CA TYR A 67 13.72 -23.77 -23.22
C TYR A 67 12.65 -24.54 -22.45
N TYR A 68 11.96 -23.92 -21.47
CA TYR A 68 10.93 -24.61 -20.68
C TYR A 68 9.55 -24.51 -21.31
N MET A 69 9.23 -23.38 -21.94
CA MET A 69 8.00 -23.22 -22.73
C MET A 69 8.18 -23.64 -24.19
N HIS A 70 9.29 -24.33 -24.51
CA HIS A 70 9.57 -24.95 -25.81
C HIS A 70 9.59 -24.01 -27.03
N LEU A 71 9.57 -22.69 -26.87
CA LEU A 71 9.48 -21.72 -27.99
C LEU A 71 10.60 -21.87 -29.04
N ARG A 72 11.77 -22.39 -28.65
CA ARG A 72 12.90 -22.69 -29.56
C ARG A 72 12.71 -23.98 -30.37
N PHE A 73 11.97 -24.93 -29.82
CA PHE A 73 11.76 -26.25 -30.39
C PHE A 73 10.42 -26.36 -31.14
N ASP A 74 9.48 -25.49 -30.79
CA ASP A 74 8.17 -25.35 -31.41
C ASP A 74 8.20 -24.70 -32.79
N HIS A 75 7.05 -24.77 -33.47
CA HIS A 75 6.86 -24.16 -34.78
C HIS A 75 6.88 -22.63 -34.68
N LYS A 76 7.44 -21.95 -35.69
CA LYS A 76 7.57 -20.48 -35.71
C LYS A 76 6.26 -19.73 -35.51
N LEU A 77 5.13 -20.34 -35.89
CA LEU A 77 3.79 -19.78 -35.67
C LEU A 77 3.49 -19.60 -34.17
N LEU A 78 3.82 -20.59 -33.34
CA LEU A 78 3.61 -20.51 -31.89
C LEU A 78 4.51 -19.44 -31.27
N SER A 79 5.77 -19.37 -31.69
CA SER A 79 6.69 -18.32 -31.25
C SER A 79 6.21 -16.92 -31.65
N ILE A 80 5.68 -16.75 -32.87
CA ILE A 80 5.15 -15.47 -33.35
C ILE A 80 3.90 -15.07 -32.56
N VAL A 81 2.94 -15.98 -32.37
CA VAL A 81 1.72 -15.69 -31.60
C VAL A 81 2.07 -15.31 -30.17
N PHE A 82 2.94 -16.08 -29.51
CA PHE A 82 3.38 -15.77 -28.15
C PHE A 82 4.05 -14.40 -28.04
N LEU A 83 5.01 -14.11 -28.94
CA LEU A 83 5.73 -12.84 -28.92
C LEU A 83 4.82 -11.65 -29.27
N SER A 84 3.84 -11.84 -30.15
CA SER A 84 2.83 -10.83 -30.47
C SER A 84 1.97 -10.50 -29.26
N GLY A 85 1.59 -11.50 -28.45
CA GLY A 85 0.88 -11.31 -27.18
C GLY A 85 1.72 -10.53 -26.15
N LEU A 86 3.02 -10.85 -26.06
CA LEU A 86 3.95 -10.11 -25.19
C LEU A 86 4.05 -8.63 -25.59
N VAL A 87 4.21 -8.35 -26.90
CA VAL A 87 4.25 -6.97 -27.42
C VAL A 87 2.94 -6.24 -27.17
N LEU A 88 1.79 -6.90 -27.39
CA LEU A 88 0.48 -6.33 -27.14
C LEU A 88 0.29 -6.01 -25.65
N ALA A 89 0.73 -6.87 -24.74
CA ALA A 89 0.65 -6.64 -23.30
C ALA A 89 1.45 -5.41 -22.86
N PHE A 90 2.71 -5.29 -23.29
CA PHE A 90 3.52 -4.09 -23.00
C PHE A 90 2.96 -2.84 -23.66
N GLY A 91 2.40 -2.95 -24.88
CA GLY A 91 1.74 -1.87 -25.58
C GLY A 91 0.48 -1.39 -24.84
N ALA A 92 -0.38 -2.31 -24.42
CA ALA A 92 -1.59 -2.01 -23.66
C ALA A 92 -1.26 -1.41 -22.29
N PHE A 93 -0.25 -1.94 -21.58
CA PHE A 93 0.21 -1.37 -20.32
C PHE A 93 0.76 0.05 -20.50
N SER A 94 1.60 0.27 -21.51
CA SER A 94 2.14 1.60 -21.82
C SER A 94 1.03 2.58 -22.21
N TRP A 95 0.05 2.11 -23.00
CA TRP A 95 -1.12 2.90 -23.39
C TRP A 95 -1.99 3.26 -22.19
N LEU A 96 -2.19 2.31 -21.28
CA LEU A 96 -2.93 2.52 -20.05
C LEU A 96 -2.22 3.55 -19.15
N MET A 97 -0.89 3.43 -18.99
CA MET A 97 -0.10 4.40 -18.22
C MET A 97 -0.13 5.79 -18.86
N LEU A 98 -0.10 5.89 -20.19
CA LEU A 98 -0.25 7.15 -20.91
C LEU A 98 -1.65 7.73 -20.76
N LEU A 99 -2.70 6.91 -20.80
CA LEU A 99 -4.06 7.32 -20.53
C LEU A 99 -4.17 7.88 -19.12
N PHE A 100 -3.73 7.15 -18.08
CA PHE A 100 -3.76 7.68 -16.72
C PHE A 100 -2.96 8.96 -16.58
N SER A 101 -1.79 9.06 -17.19
CA SER A 101 -1.00 10.31 -17.19
C SER A 101 -1.70 11.47 -17.92
N ALA A 102 -2.51 11.20 -18.93
CA ALA A 102 -3.23 12.22 -19.69
C ALA A 102 -4.57 12.61 -19.04
N PHE A 103 -5.15 11.73 -18.23
CA PHE A 103 -6.49 11.85 -17.65
C PHE A 103 -6.49 12.04 -16.13
N THR A 104 -5.38 12.42 -15.50
CA THR A 104 -5.37 12.86 -14.10
C THR A 104 -5.64 14.37 -14.01
N PRO A 105 -6.88 14.83 -13.78
CA PRO A 105 -7.06 16.13 -13.15
C PRO A 105 -6.43 16.03 -11.76
N GLU A 106 -5.51 16.94 -11.42
CA GLU A 106 -5.03 17.11 -10.05
C GLU A 106 -6.28 17.23 -9.14
N PRO A 107 -6.58 16.24 -8.27
CA PRO A 107 -7.84 16.21 -7.52
C PRO A 107 -8.05 17.49 -6.71
N ARG A 108 -6.94 18.14 -6.32
CA ARG A 108 -6.91 19.42 -5.62
C ARG A 108 -7.38 20.60 -6.47
N GLU A 109 -7.06 20.64 -7.75
CA GLU A 109 -7.44 21.72 -8.66
C GLU A 109 -8.96 21.65 -8.96
N TYR A 110 -9.46 20.44 -9.21
CA TYR A 110 -10.88 20.19 -9.45
C TYR A 110 -11.72 20.49 -8.19
N ALA A 111 -11.25 20.05 -7.01
CA ALA A 111 -11.91 20.36 -5.74
C ALA A 111 -11.91 21.85 -5.43
N ARG A 112 -10.81 22.60 -5.69
CA ARG A 112 -10.77 24.06 -5.49
C ARG A 112 -11.73 24.81 -6.40
N THR A 113 -11.86 24.39 -7.65
CA THR A 113 -12.71 25.07 -8.64
C THR A 113 -14.19 24.80 -8.47
N HIS A 114 -14.55 23.70 -7.81
CA HIS A 114 -15.95 23.29 -7.56
C HIS A 114 -16.32 23.28 -6.07
N ALA A 115 -15.45 23.79 -5.20
CA ALA A 115 -15.76 23.98 -3.80
C ALA A 115 -16.89 25.00 -3.68
N VAL A 116 -18.05 24.56 -3.19
CA VAL A 116 -19.08 25.48 -2.72
C VAL A 116 -18.56 26.17 -1.45
N PRO A 117 -18.56 27.51 -1.38
CA PRO A 117 -18.17 28.19 -0.16
C PRO A 117 -19.09 27.74 0.97
N PHE A 118 -18.51 27.22 2.05
CA PHE A 118 -19.26 26.90 3.25
C PHE A 118 -19.79 28.21 3.83
N THR A 119 -21.05 28.52 3.54
CA THR A 119 -21.74 29.61 4.21
C THR A 119 -22.02 29.12 5.62
N HIS A 120 -21.26 29.64 6.59
CA HIS A 120 -21.61 29.49 7.99
C HIS A 120 -23.05 29.97 8.18
N GLY A 121 -23.93 29.03 8.53
CA GLY A 121 -25.25 29.34 9.05
C GLY A 121 -25.10 30.33 10.19
N GLU A 122 -25.82 31.41 10.05
CA GLU A 122 -25.85 32.63 10.85
C GLU A 122 -25.97 32.38 12.35
N HIS A 123 -24.84 32.35 13.08
CA HIS A 123 -24.74 32.79 14.47
C HIS A 123 -23.31 33.22 14.80
N GLY A 124 -23.13 34.52 15.07
CA GLY A 124 -21.99 35.01 15.87
C GLY A 124 -20.96 35.86 15.12
N HIS A 125 -21.14 37.17 15.23
CA HIS A 125 -20.17 38.25 15.02
C HIS A 125 -18.68 37.87 15.12
N MET A 126 -17.87 38.23 14.11
CA MET A 126 -17.06 39.46 14.13
C MET A 126 -16.25 39.60 12.84
N ALA A 127 -16.29 40.80 12.28
CA ALA A 127 -15.45 41.24 11.18
C ALA A 127 -14.00 41.40 11.63
N LYS A 128 -13.05 40.97 10.79
CA LYS A 128 -11.82 41.75 10.55
C LYS A 128 -11.17 41.31 9.23
N THR A 129 -11.31 42.14 8.21
CA THR A 129 -10.31 42.25 7.15
C THR A 129 -9.03 42.83 7.75
N ASP A 130 -7.87 42.36 7.32
CA ASP A 130 -6.89 43.15 6.57
C ASP A 130 -5.61 42.32 6.33
N ASP A 131 -5.01 42.63 5.19
CA ASP A 131 -3.86 42.03 4.49
C ASP A 131 -2.49 42.26 5.19
N VAL A 132 -1.48 41.56 4.67
CA VAL A 132 -0.04 41.86 4.64
C VAL A 132 0.90 41.10 5.59
N SER A 133 2.01 40.78 4.95
CA SER A 133 3.17 39.91 5.14
C SER A 133 4.17 40.20 6.27
N HIS A 134 5.07 39.21 6.38
CA HIS A 134 6.52 39.27 6.65
C HIS A 134 7.07 39.00 8.06
N ALA A 135 7.94 37.97 8.07
CA ALA A 135 9.31 37.96 8.59
C ALA A 135 9.56 37.73 10.08
N THR A 136 10.27 36.61 10.34
CA THR A 136 11.45 36.44 11.22
C THR A 136 11.72 37.49 12.29
N ASP A 137 11.90 37.07 13.55
CA ASP A 137 13.19 37.19 14.25
C ASP A 137 13.18 36.46 15.61
N SER A 138 14.38 36.03 15.97
CA SER A 138 14.84 35.28 17.13
C SER A 138 14.75 36.09 18.42
N GLY A 139 14.61 35.43 19.58
CA GLY A 139 14.75 36.09 20.88
C GLY A 139 14.69 35.08 22.01
N GLN A 140 15.78 34.99 22.76
CA GLN A 140 16.18 33.91 23.66
C GLN A 140 16.18 34.43 25.12
N VAL A 141 15.96 33.51 26.09
CA VAL A 141 16.37 33.53 27.52
C VAL A 141 15.73 34.62 28.44
N GLU A 142 15.42 34.50 29.74
CA GLU A 142 15.82 33.71 30.94
C GLU A 142 14.61 33.66 31.92
N SER A 143 14.25 32.51 32.51
CA SER A 143 14.67 31.98 33.83
C SER A 143 14.20 32.77 35.07
N HIS A 144 13.37 32.12 35.90
CA HIS A 144 13.50 32.13 37.38
C HIS A 144 12.87 30.85 37.99
N THR A 145 13.77 29.90 38.29
CA THR A 145 14.03 29.22 39.58
C THR A 145 12.91 28.49 40.36
N GLU A 146 13.15 27.17 40.45
CA GLU A 146 12.91 26.13 41.49
C GLU A 146 12.02 26.37 42.72
N ALA A 147 11.11 25.41 42.99
CA ALA A 147 11.35 24.33 43.97
C ALA A 147 10.22 23.25 43.98
N GLU A 148 10.56 22.09 43.42
CA GLU A 148 10.27 20.73 43.91
C GLU A 148 8.86 20.31 44.38
N THR A 149 8.11 19.63 43.51
CA THR A 149 7.37 18.39 43.83
C THR A 149 7.23 17.53 42.55
N GLN A 150 7.82 16.33 42.55
CA GLN A 150 7.75 15.31 41.48
C GLN A 150 6.41 14.52 41.54
N PRO A 151 5.98 13.80 40.47
CA PRO A 151 5.27 14.34 39.31
C PRO A 151 3.89 13.65 39.09
N SER A 152 2.93 14.33 38.47
CA SER A 152 1.76 13.67 37.87
C SER A 152 2.03 13.34 36.40
N GLU A 153 1.91 12.06 36.10
CA GLU A 153 2.39 11.33 34.93
C GLU A 153 1.37 11.32 33.78
N GLN A 154 0.79 12.47 33.42
CA GLN A 154 -0.36 12.51 32.49
C GLN A 154 -0.26 13.45 31.28
N ALA A 155 0.87 14.13 31.06
CA ALA A 155 1.00 15.07 29.93
C ALA A 155 2.02 14.65 28.85
N SER A 156 2.80 13.60 29.09
CA SER A 156 3.82 13.11 28.14
C SER A 156 3.44 11.80 27.44
N SER A 157 2.34 11.15 27.85
CA SER A 157 1.88 9.86 27.31
C SER A 157 1.01 10.00 26.06
N SER A 158 0.26 11.09 25.88
CA SER A 158 -0.66 11.24 24.74
C SER A 158 0.06 11.40 23.39
N GLY A 159 1.26 12.00 23.39
CA GLY A 159 2.07 12.17 22.18
C GLY A 159 2.77 10.88 21.73
N SER A 160 3.30 10.08 22.68
CA SER A 160 3.94 8.80 22.36
C SER A 160 2.94 7.69 22.08
N ALA A 161 1.82 7.65 22.80
CA ALA A 161 0.73 6.70 22.56
C ALA A 161 0.04 6.97 21.21
N GLY A 162 -0.16 8.24 20.83
CA GLY A 162 -0.70 8.60 19.52
C GLY A 162 0.20 8.15 18.36
N MET A 163 1.52 8.30 18.48
CA MET A 163 2.47 7.78 17.47
C MET A 163 2.50 6.25 17.42
N ALA A 164 2.41 5.58 18.57
CA ALA A 164 2.35 4.11 18.63
C ALA A 164 1.07 3.58 17.97
N GLY A 165 -0.10 4.19 18.25
CA GLY A 165 -1.37 3.81 17.63
C GLY A 165 -1.41 4.08 16.12
N GLN A 166 -0.80 5.19 15.67
CA GLN A 166 -0.66 5.46 14.23
C GLN A 166 0.16 4.37 13.54
N ALA A 167 1.27 3.93 14.14
CA ALA A 167 2.11 2.88 13.59
C ALA A 167 1.36 1.54 13.45
N VAL A 168 0.51 1.19 14.42
CA VAL A 168 -0.37 0.02 14.33
C VAL A 168 -1.37 0.18 13.19
N PHE A 169 -2.00 1.35 13.07
CA PHE A 169 -2.98 1.65 12.01
C PHE A 169 -2.39 1.52 10.60
N THR A 170 -1.18 2.04 10.38
CA THR A 170 -0.47 1.99 9.09
C THR A 170 0.36 0.73 8.90
N GLY A 171 0.44 -0.12 9.92
CA GLY A 171 1.31 -1.28 9.98
C GLY A 171 0.69 -2.55 9.41
N VAL A 172 1.16 -3.69 9.92
CA VAL A 172 0.80 -5.03 9.43
C VAL A 172 -0.69 -5.37 9.61
N ALA A 173 -1.38 -4.71 10.54
CA ALA A 173 -2.81 -4.87 10.74
C ALA A 173 -3.65 -4.38 9.54
N GLY A 174 -3.06 -3.59 8.63
CA GLY A 174 -3.65 -3.28 7.32
C GLY A 174 -4.83 -2.32 7.33
N CYS A 175 -5.12 -1.65 8.46
CA CYS A 175 -6.26 -0.74 8.60
C CYS A 175 -6.26 0.36 7.52
N ALA A 176 -5.09 0.94 7.27
CA ALA A 176 -4.85 1.98 6.26
C ALA A 176 -5.16 1.55 4.82
N GLY A 177 -5.20 0.24 4.53
CA GLY A 177 -5.55 -0.27 3.20
C GLY A 177 -7.03 -0.12 2.87
N CYS A 178 -7.90 -0.15 3.88
CA CYS A 178 -9.35 -0.02 3.70
C CYS A 178 -9.89 1.33 4.18
N HIS A 179 -9.30 1.94 5.20
CA HIS A 179 -9.76 3.18 5.80
C HIS A 179 -8.84 4.36 5.47
N THR A 180 -9.44 5.53 5.31
CA THR A 180 -8.74 6.81 5.17
C THR A 180 -8.74 7.57 6.50
N ILE A 181 -7.66 8.30 6.76
CA ILE A 181 -7.55 9.29 7.85
C ILE A 181 -6.75 10.47 7.30
N GLU A 182 -7.37 11.65 7.21
CA GLU A 182 -6.70 12.86 6.75
C GLU A 182 -5.48 13.18 7.63
N GLY A 183 -4.36 13.53 6.99
CA GLY A 183 -3.11 13.85 7.68
C GLY A 183 -2.29 12.64 8.15
N VAL A 184 -2.76 11.40 7.95
CA VAL A 184 -1.99 10.18 8.27
C VAL A 184 -1.38 9.60 6.98
N PRO A 185 -0.04 9.58 6.83
CA PRO A 185 0.60 9.03 5.65
C PRO A 185 0.21 7.56 5.41
N GLY A 186 -0.20 7.24 4.19
CA GLY A 186 -0.60 5.88 3.78
C GLY A 186 -2.04 5.49 4.13
N ALA A 187 -2.75 6.27 4.94
CA ALA A 187 -4.16 6.06 5.26
C ALA A 187 -5.07 6.64 4.16
N VAL A 188 -5.14 5.95 3.02
CA VAL A 188 -5.89 6.40 1.83
C VAL A 188 -6.95 5.40 1.36
N GLY A 189 -7.27 4.41 2.19
CA GLY A 189 -8.26 3.39 1.86
C GLY A 189 -9.68 3.96 1.71
N GLN A 190 -10.43 3.42 0.75
CA GLN A 190 -11.80 3.88 0.40
C GLN A 190 -12.85 2.76 0.51
N LEU A 191 -12.43 1.58 0.97
CA LEU A 191 -13.31 0.41 1.08
C LEU A 191 -14.14 0.46 2.37
N GLY A 192 -13.58 1.02 3.44
CA GLY A 192 -14.24 1.26 4.71
C GLY A 192 -14.59 2.74 4.92
N PRO A 193 -15.36 3.05 5.97
CA PRO A 193 -15.65 4.42 6.38
C PRO A 193 -14.41 5.30 6.55
N ASP A 194 -14.55 6.59 6.23
CA ASP A 194 -13.56 7.61 6.61
C ASP A 194 -13.50 7.72 8.14
N LEU A 195 -12.29 7.60 8.68
CA LEU A 195 -12.02 7.63 10.12
C LEU A 195 -11.40 8.94 10.60
N THR A 196 -11.33 9.97 9.75
CA THR A 196 -10.73 11.28 10.06
C THR A 196 -11.33 11.91 11.32
N ASN A 197 -12.62 11.69 11.56
CA ASN A 197 -13.35 12.26 12.71
C ASN A 197 -13.97 11.15 13.59
N ILE A 198 -13.40 9.94 13.59
CA ILE A 198 -14.05 8.77 14.22
C ILE A 198 -14.29 8.95 15.73
N GLY A 199 -13.37 9.62 16.44
CA GLY A 199 -13.50 9.94 17.86
C GLY A 199 -14.68 10.88 18.16
N SER A 200 -15.07 11.73 17.21
CA SER A 200 -16.23 12.64 17.34
C SER A 200 -17.56 12.00 16.97
N VAL A 201 -17.57 11.02 16.04
CA VAL A 201 -18.82 10.46 15.50
C VAL A 201 -19.19 9.08 16.05
N ALA A 202 -18.25 8.39 16.71
CA ALA A 202 -18.42 7.00 17.14
C ALA A 202 -19.61 6.79 18.10
N ASP A 203 -19.84 7.69 19.07
CA ASP A 203 -20.94 7.59 20.03
C ASP A 203 -22.33 7.75 19.39
N SER A 204 -22.41 8.41 18.23
CA SER A 204 -23.64 8.60 17.48
C SER A 204 -24.03 7.38 16.63
N ARG A 205 -23.12 6.42 16.43
CA ARG A 205 -23.34 5.25 15.57
C ARG A 205 -24.31 4.25 16.16
N VAL A 206 -24.19 4.00 17.47
CA VAL A 206 -25.02 3.04 18.20
C VAL A 206 -25.55 3.71 19.47
N SER A 207 -26.87 3.87 19.54
CA SER A 207 -27.52 4.52 20.68
C SER A 207 -27.17 3.83 21.99
N GLY A 208 -26.68 4.60 22.97
CA GLY A 208 -26.31 4.09 24.29
C GLY A 208 -24.90 3.47 24.38
N THR A 209 -24.11 3.51 23.31
CA THR A 209 -22.72 3.02 23.30
C THR A 209 -21.75 4.20 23.36
N ALA A 210 -20.75 4.14 24.26
CA ALA A 210 -19.72 5.18 24.30
C ALA A 210 -18.80 5.09 23.08
N ALA A 211 -18.25 6.22 22.63
CA ALA A 211 -17.37 6.28 21.46
C ALA A 211 -16.23 5.26 21.49
N ARG A 212 -15.54 5.14 22.63
CA ARG A 212 -14.45 4.18 22.82
C ARG A 212 -14.92 2.74 22.70
N ASP A 213 -16.08 2.43 23.29
CA ASP A 213 -16.64 1.09 23.29
C ASP A 213 -17.09 0.69 21.87
N TYR A 214 -17.68 1.63 21.13
CA TYR A 214 -18.00 1.45 19.71
C TYR A 214 -16.75 1.12 18.89
N ILE A 215 -15.66 1.87 19.07
CA ILE A 215 -14.39 1.61 18.36
C ILE A 215 -13.83 0.23 18.72
N VAL A 216 -13.85 -0.14 20.01
CA VAL A 216 -13.37 -1.44 20.48
C VAL A 216 -14.20 -2.58 19.90
N GLU A 217 -15.53 -2.46 19.91
CA GLU A 217 -16.45 -3.44 19.34
C GLU A 217 -16.26 -3.55 17.83
N SER A 218 -16.13 -2.43 17.12
CA SER A 218 -15.92 -2.41 15.66
C SER A 218 -14.66 -3.15 15.23
N ILE A 219 -13.61 -3.18 16.06
CA ILE A 219 -12.36 -3.89 15.74
C ILE A 219 -12.43 -5.37 16.16
N LYS A 220 -13.08 -5.68 17.29
CA LYS A 220 -13.16 -7.05 17.83
C LYS A 220 -14.26 -7.89 17.19
N ASP A 221 -15.39 -7.26 16.91
CA ASP A 221 -16.57 -7.84 16.27
C ASP A 221 -17.12 -6.89 15.19
N PRO A 222 -16.44 -6.78 14.04
CA PRO A 222 -16.81 -5.86 12.96
C PRO A 222 -18.19 -6.16 12.35
N ALA A 223 -18.78 -7.32 12.63
CA ALA A 223 -20.10 -7.68 12.15
C ALA A 223 -21.25 -7.24 13.09
N ALA A 224 -20.94 -6.81 14.32
CA ALA A 224 -21.93 -6.36 15.30
C ALA A 224 -22.70 -5.11 14.83
N TYR A 225 -22.00 -4.20 14.16
CA TYR A 225 -22.58 -3.00 13.57
C TYR A 225 -21.89 -2.66 12.24
N ILE A 226 -22.69 -2.51 11.18
CA ILE A 226 -22.21 -2.09 9.86
C ILE A 226 -22.73 -0.68 9.59
N VAL A 227 -21.80 0.25 9.33
CA VAL A 227 -22.15 1.63 8.94
C VAL A 227 -22.94 1.61 7.63
N ASP A 228 -24.03 2.38 7.57
CA ASP A 228 -24.87 2.50 6.38
C ASP A 228 -24.04 2.81 5.12
N GLY A 229 -24.33 2.09 4.05
CA GLY A 229 -23.63 2.24 2.77
C GLY A 229 -22.35 1.41 2.62
N TYR A 230 -21.91 0.68 3.66
CA TYR A 230 -20.73 -0.19 3.60
C TYR A 230 -21.10 -1.67 3.59
N ALA A 231 -20.27 -2.47 2.91
CA ALA A 231 -20.37 -3.92 2.93
C ALA A 231 -19.65 -4.50 4.17
N PRO A 232 -20.04 -5.68 4.68
CA PRO A 232 -19.38 -6.33 5.81
C PRO A 232 -18.05 -6.98 5.40
N ILE A 233 -17.08 -6.15 5.02
CA ILE A 233 -15.76 -6.57 4.49
C ILE A 233 -14.62 -6.40 5.50
N MET A 234 -14.86 -5.75 6.63
CA MET A 234 -13.85 -5.61 7.68
C MET A 234 -13.57 -7.01 8.28
N PRO A 235 -12.32 -7.52 8.22
CA PRO A 235 -12.03 -8.88 8.65
C PRO A 235 -12.24 -9.09 10.15
N ALA A 236 -12.66 -10.28 10.57
CA ALA A 236 -12.67 -10.65 11.98
C ALA A 236 -11.25 -10.99 12.49
N GLY A 237 -11.04 -10.93 13.80
CA GLY A 237 -9.77 -11.33 14.43
C GLY A 237 -8.62 -10.33 14.21
N LEU A 238 -8.91 -9.06 13.88
CA LEU A 238 -7.87 -8.03 13.77
C LEU A 238 -7.11 -7.81 15.09
N SER A 239 -7.82 -7.84 16.22
CA SER A 239 -7.22 -7.68 17.54
C SER A 239 -6.22 -8.78 17.89
N ASP A 240 -6.36 -9.97 17.29
CA ASP A 240 -5.49 -11.12 17.58
C ASP A 240 -4.11 -10.99 16.91
N GLN A 241 -3.96 -10.04 15.99
CA GLN A 241 -2.71 -9.76 15.28
C GLN A 241 -1.81 -8.74 15.99
N MET A 242 -2.23 -8.27 17.16
CA MET A 242 -1.51 -7.26 17.93
C MET A 242 -1.60 -7.57 19.43
N THR A 243 -0.65 -7.03 20.19
CA THR A 243 -0.67 -7.10 21.65
C THR A 243 -1.76 -6.21 22.23
N ASP A 244 -2.18 -6.47 23.47
CA ASP A 244 -3.15 -5.61 24.18
C ASP A 244 -2.68 -4.15 24.26
N SER A 245 -1.36 -3.93 24.39
CA SER A 245 -0.78 -2.58 24.42
C SER A 245 -0.90 -1.87 23.08
N GLU A 246 -0.64 -2.58 21.97
CA GLU A 246 -0.80 -2.05 20.61
C GLU A 246 -2.26 -1.78 20.29
N PHE A 247 -3.16 -2.69 20.70
CA PHE A 247 -4.60 -2.51 20.56
C PHE A 247 -5.10 -1.28 21.30
N ASN A 248 -4.72 -1.10 22.56
CA ASN A 248 -5.12 0.08 23.32
C ASN A 248 -4.53 1.37 22.71
N SER A 249 -3.27 1.35 22.27
CA SER A 249 -2.66 2.50 21.59
C SER A 249 -3.40 2.85 20.29
N LEU A 250 -3.83 1.85 19.51
CA LEU A 250 -4.65 2.03 18.32
C LEU A 250 -6.00 2.68 18.65
N VAL A 251 -6.69 2.18 19.67
CA VAL A 251 -7.97 2.73 20.12
C VAL A 251 -7.81 4.18 20.57
N ASP A 252 -6.77 4.48 21.36
CA ASP A 252 -6.51 5.84 21.84
C ASP A 252 -6.15 6.80 20.68
N PHE A 253 -5.39 6.30 19.69
CA PHE A 253 -5.13 7.04 18.45
C PHE A 253 -6.42 7.34 17.68
N LEU A 254 -7.32 6.37 17.52
CA LEU A 254 -8.61 6.59 16.84
C LEU A 254 -9.51 7.55 17.63
N MET A 255 -9.54 7.44 18.97
CA MET A 255 -10.24 8.38 19.84
C MET A 255 -9.72 9.81 19.72
N SER A 256 -8.44 9.99 19.38
CA SER A 256 -7.85 11.33 19.16
C SER A 256 -8.27 11.99 17.84
N LYS A 257 -8.96 11.28 16.94
CA LYS A 257 -9.39 11.78 15.63
C LYS A 257 -10.74 12.47 15.72
N GLN A 258 -10.75 13.80 15.64
CA GLN A 258 -11.94 14.63 15.87
C GLN A 258 -12.31 15.50 14.70
#